data_AF-A0A1Q7IXE5-F1
#
_entry.id   AF-A0A1Q7IXE5-F1
#
_cell.length_a   1.000
_cell.length_b   1.000
_cell.length_c   1.000
_cell.angle_alpha   90.00
_cell.angle_beta   90.00
_cell.angle_gamma   90.00
#
_symmetry.space_group_name_H-M   'P 1'
#
loop_
_entity.id
_entity.type
_entity.pdbx_description
1 polymer ?
#
loop_
_entity_poly.entity_id
_entity_poly.type
_entity_poly.pdbx_seq_one_letter_code
_entity_poly.pdbx_strand_id
1 'polypeptide(L)'
;MERTLFERLGGIGAITAVVEDFRDRVAGDDRINLKFARTDLARLTKMLIDQVCEATGGPCRYNGRSMKAAHGGMKVTKGEFNALVDDLVATLNQFKVPSSEQEELLGILGPLKSDIVEVDSNEVGTPLPDAFQPAPALMT
;
A
#
# COMPACT_ATOMS: atom_id res chain seq x y z
N MET A 1 26.68 8.75 10.55
CA MET A 1 25.61 7.78 10.24
C MET A 1 24.84 8.32 9.07
N GLU A 2 24.51 7.46 8.11
CA GLU A 2 23.61 7.83 7.02
C GLU A 2 22.19 8.00 7.57
N ARG A 3 21.44 8.96 7.04
CA ARG A 3 20.04 9.20 7.45
C ARG A 3 19.17 8.03 7.00
N THR A 4 18.18 7.65 7.81
CA THR A 4 17.23 6.60 7.41
C THR A 4 16.42 7.03 6.19
N LEU A 5 15.82 6.08 5.47
CA LEU A 5 14.91 6.43 4.37
C LEU A 5 13.72 7.25 4.89
N PHE A 6 13.21 6.95 6.08
CA PHE A 6 12.19 7.74 6.77
C PHE A 6 12.57 9.22 6.89
N GLU A 7 13.80 9.50 7.34
CA GLU A 7 14.31 10.88 7.46
C GLU A 7 14.49 11.56 6.10
N ARG A 8 14.94 10.82 5.08
CA ARG A 8 15.11 11.34 3.72
C ARG A 8 13.77 11.62 3.02
N LEU A 9 12.74 10.82 3.31
CA LEU A 9 11.37 11.01 2.85
C LEU A 9 10.64 12.17 3.55
N GLY A 10 11.24 12.80 4.56
CA GLY A 10 10.64 13.93 5.28
C GLY A 10 9.84 13.53 6.53
N GLY A 11 10.02 12.29 7.02
CA GLY A 11 9.41 11.79 8.24
C GLY A 11 7.89 11.59 8.14
N ILE A 12 7.25 11.46 9.31
CA ILE A 12 5.87 10.98 9.41
C ILE A 12 4.85 11.89 8.73
N GLY A 13 5.07 13.20 8.74
CA GLY A 13 4.17 14.17 8.09
C GLY A 13 4.14 13.98 6.57
N ALA A 14 5.31 13.84 5.94
CA ALA A 14 5.41 13.60 4.51
C ALA A 14 4.87 12.23 4.11
N ILE A 15 5.18 11.18 4.87
CA ILE A 15 4.63 9.83 4.64
C ILE A 15 3.10 9.84 4.75
N THR A 16 2.53 10.52 5.75
CA THR A 16 1.08 10.64 5.92
C THR A 16 0.44 11.28 4.68
N ALA A 17 0.97 12.42 4.23
CA ALA A 17 0.44 13.11 3.05
C ALA A 17 0.51 12.26 1.77
N VAL A 18 1.63 11.57 1.55
CA VAL A 18 1.78 10.64 0.40
C VAL A 18 0.78 9.48 0.50
N VAL A 19 0.59 8.89 1.68
CA VAL A 19 -0.33 7.77 1.87
C VAL A 19 -1.79 8.19 1.67
N GLU A 20 -2.18 9.37 2.14
CA GLU A 20 -3.53 9.91 1.95
C GLU A 20 -3.83 10.16 0.47
N ASP A 21 -2.92 10.80 -0.28
CA ASP A 21 -3.08 11.01 -1.73
C ASP A 21 -3.07 9.69 -2.50
N PHE A 22 -2.18 8.76 -2.15
CA PHE A 22 -2.13 7.44 -2.77
C PHE A 22 -3.44 6.67 -2.56
N ARG A 23 -3.99 6.69 -1.35
CA ARG A 23 -5.30 6.09 -1.04
C ARG A 23 -6.39 6.69 -1.92
N ASP A 24 -6.42 8.01 -2.06
CA ASP A 24 -7.45 8.69 -2.85
C ASP A 24 -7.32 8.37 -4.34
N ARG A 25 -6.09 8.27 -4.86
CA ARG A 25 -5.80 7.79 -6.21
C ARG A 25 -6.32 6.37 -6.43
N VAL A 26 -6.01 5.45 -5.54
CA VAL A 26 -6.47 4.05 -5.60
C VAL A 26 -8.00 3.95 -5.55
N ALA A 27 -8.65 4.79 -4.74
CA ALA A 27 -10.11 4.83 -4.68
C ALA A 27 -10.75 5.29 -6.00
N GLY A 28 -10.04 6.08 -6.80
CA GLY A 28 -10.46 6.55 -8.11
C GLY A 28 -10.02 5.69 -9.30
N ASP A 29 -9.17 4.68 -9.11
CA ASP A 29 -8.68 3.82 -10.20
C ASP A 29 -9.60 2.63 -10.44
N ASP A 30 -10.37 2.67 -11.54
CA ASP A 30 -11.28 1.59 -11.96
C ASP A 30 -10.57 0.24 -12.22
N ARG A 31 -9.24 0.24 -12.38
CA ARG A 31 -8.46 -1.01 -12.48
C ARG A 31 -8.45 -1.78 -11.16
N ILE A 32 -8.60 -1.12 -10.01
CA ILE A 32 -8.37 -1.74 -8.69
C ILE A 32 -9.38 -1.36 -7.61
N ASN A 33 -10.18 -0.31 -7.77
CA ASN A 33 -11.07 0.22 -6.73
C ASN A 33 -12.07 -0.84 -6.18
N LEU A 34 -12.49 -1.80 -7.00
CA LEU A 34 -13.36 -2.91 -6.59
C LEU A 34 -12.73 -3.79 -5.49
N LYS A 35 -11.40 -3.89 -5.43
CA LYS A 35 -10.69 -4.62 -4.34
C LYS A 35 -10.76 -3.90 -3.00
N PHE A 36 -11.14 -2.63 -2.98
CA PHE A 36 -11.22 -1.80 -1.78
C PHE A 36 -12.66 -1.48 -1.34
N ALA A 37 -13.67 -1.96 -2.08
CA ALA A 37 -15.08 -1.62 -1.86
C ALA A 37 -15.62 -1.92 -0.45
N ARG A 38 -14.99 -2.84 0.29
CA ARG A 38 -15.38 -3.24 1.66
C ARG A 38 -14.36 -2.80 2.73
N THR A 39 -13.39 -1.98 2.35
CA THR A 39 -12.28 -1.60 3.24
C THR A 39 -12.69 -0.49 4.21
N ASP A 40 -12.33 -0.64 5.47
CA ASP A 40 -12.35 0.48 6.43
C ASP A 40 -11.18 1.43 6.11
N LEU A 41 -11.51 2.62 5.62
CA LEU A 41 -10.52 3.55 5.08
C LEU A 41 -9.61 4.13 6.17
N ALA A 42 -10.15 4.41 7.37
CA ALA A 42 -9.36 4.91 8.49
C ALA A 42 -8.31 3.88 8.93
N ARG A 43 -8.71 2.60 9.05
CA ARG A 43 -7.79 1.50 9.31
C ARG A 43 -6.75 1.36 8.21
N LEU A 44 -7.16 1.35 6.93
CA LEU A 44 -6.23 1.20 5.80
C LEU A 44 -5.14 2.27 5.86
N THR A 45 -5.54 3.55 5.97
CA THR A 45 -4.62 4.68 6.05
C THR A 45 -3.65 4.51 7.21
N LYS A 46 -4.14 4.20 8.42
CA LYS A 46 -3.28 4.00 9.59
C LYS A 46 -2.29 2.85 9.40
N MET A 47 -2.75 1.71 8.89
CA MET A 47 -1.91 0.53 8.66
C MET A 47 -0.83 0.79 7.61
N LEU A 48 -1.16 1.51 6.53
CA LEU A 48 -0.21 1.83 5.47
C LEU A 48 0.83 2.85 5.94
N ILE A 49 0.43 3.88 6.70
CA ILE A 49 1.36 4.82 7.34
C ILE A 49 2.32 4.08 8.26
N ASP A 50 1.80 3.23 9.16
CA ASP A 50 2.64 2.49 10.11
C ASP A 50 3.62 1.56 9.38
N GLN A 51 3.16 0.88 8.34
CA GLN A 51 3.98 -0.04 7.55
C GLN A 51 5.12 0.69 6.83
N VAL A 52 4.82 1.80 6.13
CA VAL A 52 5.85 2.58 5.44
C VAL A 52 6.80 3.22 6.44
N CYS A 53 6.28 3.77 7.54
CA CYS A 53 7.12 4.36 8.59
C CYS A 53 8.09 3.33 9.18
N GLU A 54 7.61 2.15 9.61
CA GLU A 54 8.48 1.10 10.16
C GLU A 54 9.48 0.60 9.11
N ALA A 55 9.02 0.28 7.91
CA ALA A 55 9.86 -0.32 6.86
C ALA A 55 10.96 0.61 6.35
N THR A 56 10.79 1.93 6.48
CA THR A 56 11.79 2.94 6.08
C THR A 56 12.73 3.35 7.23
N GLY A 57 12.65 2.68 8.38
CA GLY A 57 13.51 2.93 9.55
C GLY A 57 13.00 4.06 10.46
N GLY A 58 11.72 4.39 10.39
CA GLY A 58 11.06 5.35 11.29
C GLY A 58 10.72 4.73 12.66
N PRO A 59 10.24 5.54 13.61
CA PRO A 59 9.97 5.12 14.99
C PRO A 59 8.63 4.37 15.16
N CYS A 60 7.83 4.24 14.10
CA CYS A 60 6.53 3.58 14.16
C CYS A 60 6.69 2.06 14.24
N ARG A 61 5.63 1.39 14.67
CA ARG A 61 5.56 -0.07 14.67
C ARG A 61 4.31 -0.54 13.94
N TYR A 62 4.49 -1.42 12.96
CA TYR A 62 3.36 -2.04 12.27
C TYR A 62 2.80 -3.18 13.13
N ASN A 63 1.54 -3.04 13.53
CA ASN A 63 0.83 -4.05 14.33
C ASN A 63 -0.37 -4.65 13.57
N GLY A 64 -0.37 -4.53 12.24
CA GLY A 64 -1.38 -5.11 11.38
C GLY A 64 -1.17 -6.61 11.13
N ARG A 65 -2.02 -7.18 10.26
CA ARG A 65 -1.86 -8.56 9.79
C ARG A 65 -0.63 -8.66 8.87
N SER A 66 -0.01 -9.82 8.76
CA SER A 66 0.97 -10.06 7.69
C SER A 66 0.34 -9.80 6.31
N MET A 67 1.14 -9.46 5.30
CA MET A 67 0.63 -9.20 3.95
C MET A 67 -0.19 -10.37 3.41
N LYS A 68 0.28 -11.60 3.62
CA LYS A 68 -0.45 -12.82 3.24
C LYS A 68 -1.81 -12.96 3.94
N ALA A 69 -1.88 -12.63 5.23
CA ALA A 69 -3.14 -12.72 5.98
C ALA A 69 -4.09 -11.54 5.71
N ALA A 70 -3.56 -10.37 5.34
CA ALA A 70 -4.33 -9.20 4.97
C ALA A 70 -5.01 -9.38 3.60
N HIS A 71 -4.29 -9.96 2.64
CA HIS A 71 -4.74 -10.10 1.25
C HIS A 71 -5.27 -11.50 0.89
N GLY A 72 -5.13 -12.46 1.81
CA GLY A 72 -5.58 -13.84 1.63
C GLY A 72 -7.07 -13.94 1.28
N GLY A 73 -7.37 -14.67 0.21
CA GLY A 73 -8.72 -14.87 -0.30
C GLY A 73 -9.28 -13.70 -1.11
N MET A 74 -8.54 -12.61 -1.34
CA MET A 74 -8.96 -11.51 -2.21
C MET A 74 -8.87 -11.87 -3.70
N LYS A 75 -8.13 -12.92 -4.06
CA LYS A 75 -7.80 -13.26 -5.45
C LYS A 75 -7.16 -12.10 -6.20
N VAL A 76 -6.23 -11.40 -5.55
CA VAL A 76 -5.48 -10.31 -6.20
C VAL A 76 -4.70 -10.88 -7.37
N THR A 77 -4.90 -10.27 -8.54
CA THR A 77 -4.18 -10.61 -9.76
C THR A 77 -2.85 -9.88 -9.84
N LYS A 78 -1.93 -10.38 -10.69
CA LYS A 78 -0.69 -9.66 -11.02
C LYS A 78 -0.98 -8.30 -11.69
N GLY A 79 -2.02 -8.20 -12.51
CA GLY A 79 -2.46 -6.96 -13.15
C GLY A 79 -2.86 -5.89 -12.15
N GLU A 80 -3.71 -6.24 -11.19
CA GLU A 80 -4.15 -5.32 -10.12
C GLU A 80 -2.99 -4.88 -9.23
N PHE A 81 -2.07 -5.79 -8.88
CA PHE A 81 -0.88 -5.41 -8.12
C PHE A 81 0.00 -4.42 -8.90
N ASN A 82 0.18 -4.62 -10.19
CA ASN A 82 0.96 -3.69 -11.01
C ASN A 82 0.27 -2.32 -11.12
N ALA A 83 -1.07 -2.28 -11.27
CA ALA A 83 -1.83 -1.03 -11.26
C ALA A 83 -1.68 -0.26 -9.93
N LEU A 84 -1.70 -0.97 -8.80
CA LEU A 84 -1.41 -0.39 -7.48
C LEU A 84 0.01 0.22 -7.42
N VAL A 85 1.01 -0.46 -8.00
CA VAL A 85 2.38 0.06 -8.08
C VAL A 85 2.45 1.31 -8.97
N ASP A 86 1.76 1.32 -10.12
CA ASP A 86 1.67 2.51 -10.98
C ASP A 86 1.11 3.71 -10.21
N ASP A 87 0.08 3.50 -9.40
CA ASP A 87 -0.54 4.53 -8.57
C ASP A 87 0.41 5.06 -7.49
N LEU A 88 1.19 4.17 -6.87
CA LEU A 88 2.22 4.57 -5.91
C LEU A 88 3.29 5.43 -6.58
N VAL A 89 3.81 4.99 -7.73
CA VAL A 89 4.80 5.74 -8.52
C VAL A 89 4.25 7.11 -8.93
N ALA A 90 3.01 7.18 -9.43
CA ALA A 90 2.37 8.43 -9.79
C ALA A 90 2.27 9.40 -8.61
N THR A 91 1.93 8.88 -7.43
CA THR A 91 1.85 9.67 -6.19
C THR A 91 3.23 10.18 -5.75
N LEU A 92 4.25 9.32 -5.73
CA LEU A 92 5.62 9.72 -5.38
C LEU A 92 6.15 10.80 -6.34
N ASN A 93 5.84 10.69 -7.63
CA ASN A 93 6.18 11.71 -8.63
C ASN A 93 5.45 13.04 -8.40
N GLN A 94 4.17 13.01 -8.03
CA GLN A 94 3.39 14.21 -7.67
C GLN A 94 4.02 14.95 -6.48
N PHE A 95 4.48 14.20 -5.48
CA PHE A 95 5.19 14.76 -4.31
C PHE A 95 6.66 15.09 -4.60
N LYS A 96 7.14 14.84 -5.82
CA LYS A 96 8.53 15.09 -6.24
C LYS A 96 9.55 14.39 -5.34
N VAL A 97 9.22 13.18 -4.86
CA VAL A 97 10.16 12.34 -4.13
C VAL A 97 11.34 12.04 -5.07
N PRO A 98 12.61 12.23 -4.65
CA PRO A 98 13.73 12.00 -5.55
C PRO A 98 13.85 10.51 -5.93
N SER A 99 14.39 10.23 -7.11
CA SER A 99 14.38 8.88 -7.70
C SER A 99 15.07 7.83 -6.82
N SER A 100 16.14 8.20 -6.13
CA SER A 100 16.84 7.31 -5.18
C SER A 100 15.92 6.81 -4.07
N GLU A 101 15.14 7.71 -3.47
CA GLU A 101 14.21 7.38 -2.39
C GLU A 101 13.01 6.59 -2.93
N GLN A 102 12.55 6.88 -4.15
CA GLN A 102 11.51 6.08 -4.80
C GLN A 102 11.98 4.63 -5.04
N GLU A 103 13.16 4.47 -5.63
CA GLU A 103 13.74 3.15 -5.94
C GLU A 103 13.94 2.32 -4.67
N GLU A 104 14.44 2.94 -3.60
CA GLU A 104 14.64 2.27 -2.32
C GLU A 104 13.30 1.86 -1.67
N LEU A 105 12.30 2.75 -1.67
CA LEU A 105 10.97 2.44 -1.15
C LEU A 105 10.30 1.31 -1.94
N LEU A 106 10.37 1.36 -3.27
CA LEU A 106 9.86 0.30 -4.14
C LEU A 106 10.64 -1.01 -3.96
N GLY A 107 11.95 -0.94 -3.69
CA GLY A 107 12.77 -2.10 -3.36
C GLY A 107 12.36 -2.77 -2.04
N ILE A 108 11.88 -1.99 -1.06
CA ILE A 108 11.36 -2.48 0.21
C ILE A 108 9.97 -3.13 0.03
N LEU A 109 9.08 -2.50 -0.75
CA LEU A 109 7.69 -2.94 -0.90
C LEU A 109 7.50 -4.02 -1.97
N GLY A 110 8.31 -4.01 -3.02
CA GLY A 110 8.22 -4.93 -4.15
C GLY A 110 8.21 -6.43 -3.77
N PRO A 111 9.07 -6.89 -2.84
CA PRO A 111 9.06 -8.29 -2.38
C PRO A 111 7.73 -8.75 -1.77
N LEU A 112 6.90 -7.84 -1.25
CA LEU A 112 5.58 -8.17 -0.68
C LEU A 112 4.61 -8.73 -1.73
N LYS A 113 4.90 -8.56 -3.03
CA LYS A 113 4.12 -9.10 -4.14
C LYS A 113 3.83 -10.61 -4.00
N SER A 114 4.80 -11.39 -3.51
CA SER A 114 4.67 -12.85 -3.37
C SER A 114 3.66 -13.27 -2.29
N ASP A 115 3.41 -12.39 -1.31
CA ASP A 115 2.40 -12.59 -0.27
C ASP A 115 1.02 -12.09 -0.68
N ILE A 116 0.93 -11.21 -1.68
CA ILE A 116 -0.29 -10.48 -2.05
C ILE A 116 -0.96 -11.10 -3.28
N VAL A 117 -0.20 -11.39 -4.33
CA VAL A 117 -0.74 -11.91 -5.60
C VAL A 117 -1.10 -13.39 -5.44
N GLU A 118 -2.38 -13.72 -5.66
CA GLU A 118 -2.88 -15.10 -5.63
C GLU A 118 -3.14 -15.66 -7.03
N VAL A 119 -3.25 -14.80 -8.04
CA VAL A 119 -3.61 -15.19 -9.42
C VAL A 119 -2.59 -14.59 -10.39
N ASP A 120 -1.86 -15.44 -11.10
CA ASP A 120 -0.95 -15.01 -12.16
C ASP A 120 -1.71 -14.66 -13.45
N SER A 121 -2.40 -13.52 -13.41
CA SER A 121 -3.17 -12.94 -14.52
C SER A 121 -2.90 -11.43 -14.62
N ASN A 122 -2.90 -10.88 -15.83
CA ASN A 122 -2.81 -9.45 -16.09
C ASN A 122 -4.18 -8.74 -16.06
N GLU A 123 -5.26 -9.48 -15.76
CA GLU A 123 -6.59 -8.91 -15.61
C GLU A 123 -6.64 -7.85 -14.50
N VAL A 124 -7.55 -6.89 -14.64
CA VAL A 124 -7.81 -5.81 -13.68
C VAL A 124 -9.32 -5.64 -13.51
N GLY A 125 -9.74 -4.97 -12.45
CA GLY A 125 -11.15 -4.71 -12.17
C GLY A 125 -11.92 -5.97 -11.76
N THR A 126 -11.25 -6.94 -11.15
CA THR A 126 -11.95 -8.13 -10.65
C THR A 126 -12.59 -7.82 -9.30
N PRO A 127 -13.84 -8.27 -9.05
CA PRO A 127 -14.50 -8.00 -7.77
C PRO A 127 -13.80 -8.72 -6.62
N LEU A 128 -14.05 -8.26 -5.39
CA LEU A 128 -13.76 -9.07 -4.20
C LEU A 128 -14.63 -10.33 -4.22
N PRO A 129 -14.07 -11.51 -3.92
CA PRO A 129 -14.89 -12.70 -3.68
C PRO A 129 -15.87 -12.47 -2.52
N ASP A 130 -17.11 -12.95 -2.64
CA ASP A 130 -18.16 -12.77 -1.61
C ASP A 130 -17.71 -13.27 -0.23
N ALA A 131 -16.93 -14.36 -0.21
CA ALA A 131 -16.39 -14.96 0.99
C ALA A 131 -15.27 -14.15 1.66
N PHE A 132 -14.67 -13.16 0.97
CA PHE A 132 -13.62 -12.33 1.55
C PHE A 132 -14.16 -11.58 2.77
N GLN A 133 -13.35 -11.46 3.82
CA GLN A 133 -13.70 -10.70 5.02
C GLN A 133 -12.58 -9.72 5.34
N PRO A 134 -12.85 -8.39 5.27
CA PRO A 134 -11.85 -7.40 5.63
C PRO A 134 -11.52 -7.50 7.12
N ALA A 135 -10.36 -6.96 7.50
CA ALA A 135 -10.05 -6.80 8.91
C ALA A 135 -11.07 -5.87 9.59
N PRO A 136 -11.43 -6.11 10.86
CA PRO A 136 -12.37 -5.24 11.57
C PRO A 136 -11.81 -3.82 11.69
N ALA A 137 -12.69 -2.82 11.77
CA ALA A 137 -12.30 -1.43 12.02
C ALA A 137 -11.44 -1.30 13.29
N LEU A 138 -10.67 -0.22 13.38
CA LEU A 138 -9.94 0.09 14.61
C LEU A 138 -10.94 0.32 15.75
N MET A 139 -10.72 -0.31 16.91
CA MET A 139 -11.48 0.04 18.11
C MET A 139 -11.09 1.46 18.51
N THR A 140 -12.07 2.35 18.52
CA THR A 140 -11.94 3.73 19.03
C THR A 140 -11.80 3.73 20.54
#